data_AF-A0A8S9JYY5-F1
#
_entry.id   AF-A0A8S9JYY5-F1
#
_cell.length_a   1.000
_cell.length_b   1.000
_cell.length_c   1.000
_cell.angle_alpha   90.00
_cell.angle_beta   90.00
_cell.angle_gamma   90.00
#
_symmetry.space_group_name_H-M   'P 1'
#
loop_
_entity.id
_entity.type
_entity.pdbx_description
1 polymer ?
#
loop_
_entity_poly.entity_id
_entity_poly.type
_entity_poly.pdbx_seq_one_letter_code
_entity_poly.pdbx_strand_id
1 'polypeptide(L)'
;MARLFILNVFFVLVATTTSLTKHNPKPKPRPKQNPHAFVLPVFKDTKTGIYYANVTVGKPSLVVNLAVDVRGSALWFRCDKLGYNSTTYTPILCGSNCCKQTKDQCLTCLGTYGPSCRNDTCHAYLQTQMTYNTALASLVKDDVVLSYTSPSTRLPLACMSASEVVAGLPYGTQGILGLGNSSTSFVKAMVSSYKIPFKVALCLPSKPGNDFGAVYIGGGLPQNRKDVRRSLVSTSLVSIPETRE
;
A
#
# COMPACT_ATOMS: atom_id res chain seq x y z
N MET A 1 0.89 57.63 -78.07
CA MET A 1 1.46 56.30 -78.34
C MET A 1 2.77 56.17 -77.60
N ALA A 2 2.86 55.33 -76.56
CA ALA A 2 4.13 54.77 -76.08
C ALA A 2 3.83 53.61 -75.14
N ARG A 3 4.51 52.49 -75.39
CA ARG A 3 4.20 51.15 -74.89
C ARG A 3 4.68 50.94 -73.45
N LEU A 4 3.86 50.18 -72.72
CA LEU A 4 4.11 49.63 -71.40
C LEU A 4 5.27 48.61 -71.46
N PHE A 5 6.36 48.87 -70.75
CA PHE A 5 7.44 47.90 -70.50
C PHE A 5 7.31 47.40 -69.05
N ILE A 6 6.94 46.13 -68.88
CA ILE A 6 6.92 45.47 -67.57
C ILE A 6 8.32 44.88 -67.34
N LEU A 7 9.10 45.51 -66.46
CA LEU A 7 10.33 44.91 -65.94
C LEU A 7 9.97 43.88 -64.86
N ASN A 8 10.23 42.60 -65.10
CA ASN A 8 10.17 41.56 -64.09
C ASN A 8 11.42 41.64 -63.19
N VAL A 9 11.25 42.12 -61.96
CA VAL A 9 12.31 42.09 -60.93
C VAL A 9 12.10 40.84 -60.08
N PHE A 10 12.95 39.82 -60.27
CA PHE A 10 13.00 38.65 -59.40
C PHE A 10 13.73 39.00 -58.11
N PHE A 11 13.01 39.08 -56.99
CA PHE A 11 13.60 39.17 -55.65
C PHE A 11 14.03 37.77 -55.18
N VAL A 12 15.33 37.50 -55.14
CA VAL A 12 15.89 36.31 -54.49
C VAL A 12 16.08 36.63 -53.00
N LEU A 13 15.18 36.14 -52.16
CA LEU A 13 15.31 36.20 -50.70
C LEU A 13 16.24 35.09 -50.21
N VAL A 14 17.49 35.44 -49.90
CA VAL A 14 18.42 34.54 -49.20
C VAL A 14 18.12 34.60 -47.70
N ALA A 15 17.42 33.59 -47.17
CA ALA A 15 17.16 33.46 -45.75
C ALA A 15 18.37 32.84 -45.02
N THR A 16 19.14 33.66 -44.30
CA THR A 16 20.17 33.16 -43.38
C THR A 16 19.51 32.72 -42.07
N THR A 17 19.35 31.42 -41.85
CA THR A 17 18.83 30.87 -40.60
C THR A 17 19.93 30.82 -39.54
N THR A 18 19.96 31.76 -38.61
CA THR A 18 20.75 31.64 -37.37
C THR A 18 19.98 30.77 -36.37
N SER A 19 20.46 29.54 -36.15
CA SER A 19 19.92 28.62 -35.14
C SER A 19 20.24 29.12 -33.73
N LEU A 20 19.23 29.59 -33.00
CA LEU A 20 19.29 29.84 -31.56
C LEU A 20 19.01 28.53 -30.82
N THR A 21 20.07 27.83 -30.41
CA THR A 21 19.94 26.68 -29.50
C THR A 21 19.49 27.17 -28.12
N LYS A 22 18.18 27.09 -27.84
CA LYS A 22 17.64 27.21 -26.48
C LYS A 22 18.20 26.07 -25.63
N HIS A 23 19.17 26.40 -24.77
CA HIS A 23 19.66 25.49 -23.76
C HIS A 23 18.56 25.33 -22.70
N ASN A 24 17.68 24.33 -22.85
CA ASN A 24 16.72 23.97 -21.80
C ASN A 24 17.53 23.45 -20.61
N PRO A 25 17.53 24.11 -19.43
CA PRO A 25 18.18 23.59 -18.26
C PRO A 25 17.54 22.25 -17.90
N LYS A 26 18.34 21.19 -17.77
CA LYS A 26 17.84 19.90 -17.24
C LYS A 26 17.13 20.19 -15.91
N PRO A 27 15.88 19.73 -15.71
CA PRO A 27 15.19 19.94 -14.45
C PRO A 27 16.03 19.34 -13.33
N LYS A 28 16.40 20.17 -12.35
CA LYS A 28 17.12 19.72 -11.15
C LYS A 28 16.31 18.57 -10.52
N PRO A 29 16.95 17.45 -10.12
CA PRO A 29 16.27 16.38 -9.40
C PRO A 29 15.54 16.98 -8.21
N ARG A 30 14.22 16.80 -8.14
CA ARG A 30 13.42 17.22 -6.98
C ARG A 30 14.00 16.48 -5.77
N PRO A 31 14.32 17.16 -4.64
CA PRO A 31 14.79 16.47 -3.45
C PRO A 31 13.81 15.37 -3.09
N LYS A 32 14.30 14.16 -2.83
CA LYS A 32 13.49 13.01 -2.43
C LYS A 32 12.86 13.33 -1.08
N GLN A 33 11.67 13.93 -1.08
CA GLN A 33 10.93 14.24 0.13
C GLN A 33 10.44 12.93 0.72
N ASN A 34 10.88 12.61 1.95
CA ASN A 34 10.32 11.50 2.68
C ASN A 34 8.92 11.91 3.14
N PRO A 35 7.85 11.20 2.71
CA PRO A 35 6.51 11.53 3.12
C PRO A 35 6.38 11.39 4.64
N HIS A 36 5.88 12.43 5.29
CA HIS A 36 5.61 12.43 6.74
C HIS A 36 4.30 11.71 7.10
N ALA A 37 3.46 11.41 6.11
CA ALA A 37 2.22 10.67 6.28
C ALA A 37 1.84 9.96 4.98
N PHE A 38 1.06 8.89 5.11
CA PHE A 38 0.50 8.13 4.01
C PHE A 38 -1.01 8.17 4.10
N VAL A 39 -1.68 8.23 2.95
CA VAL A 39 -3.13 8.33 2.86
C VAL A 39 -3.63 7.21 1.96
N LEU A 40 -4.55 6.41 2.49
CA LEU A 40 -5.20 5.31 1.79
C LEU A 40 -6.71 5.60 1.73
N PRO A 41 -7.32 5.66 0.53
CA PRO A 41 -8.77 5.76 0.40
C PRO A 41 -9.47 4.54 1.01
N VAL A 42 -10.57 4.78 1.73
CA VAL A 42 -11.41 3.71 2.29
C VAL A 42 -12.86 3.89 1.91
N PHE A 43 -13.52 2.78 1.62
CA PHE A 43 -14.89 2.72 1.17
C PHE A 43 -15.71 1.91 2.17
N LYS A 44 -17.02 2.16 2.22
CA LYS A 44 -17.94 1.40 3.06
C LYS A 44 -18.76 0.46 2.18
N ASP A 45 -18.70 -0.83 2.47
CA ASP A 45 -19.46 -1.84 1.76
C ASP A 45 -20.97 -1.66 2.02
N THR A 46 -21.76 -1.79 0.96
CA THR A 46 -23.21 -1.55 0.99
C THR A 46 -23.99 -2.63 1.73
N LYS A 47 -23.49 -3.87 1.72
CA LYS A 47 -24.19 -5.03 2.29
C LYS A 47 -23.83 -5.28 3.75
N THR A 48 -22.55 -5.20 4.08
CA THR A 48 -22.01 -5.54 5.40
C THR A 48 -21.75 -4.33 6.28
N GLY A 49 -21.65 -3.13 5.70
CA GLY A 49 -21.25 -1.91 6.40
C GLY A 49 -19.79 -1.88 6.85
N ILE A 50 -19.01 -2.93 6.56
CA ILE A 50 -17.57 -3.02 6.83
C ILE A 50 -16.80 -2.12 5.85
N TYR A 51 -15.70 -1.55 6.32
CA TYR A 51 -14.84 -0.71 5.50
C TYR A 51 -13.79 -1.54 4.77
N TYR A 52 -13.48 -1.18 3.54
CA TYR A 52 -12.46 -1.83 2.74
C TYR A 52 -11.58 -0.81 2.00
N ALA A 53 -10.41 -1.27 1.57
CA ALA A 53 -9.42 -0.47 0.87
C ALA A 53 -8.71 -1.29 -0.20
N ASN A 54 -8.28 -0.61 -1.26
CA ASN A 54 -7.49 -1.23 -2.32
C ASN A 54 -6.01 -0.91 -2.14
N VAL A 55 -5.17 -1.94 -2.17
CA VAL A 55 -3.71 -1.81 -2.08
C VAL A 55 -3.09 -2.49 -3.28
N THR A 56 -2.07 -1.88 -3.87
CA THR A 56 -1.31 -2.50 -4.95
C THR A 56 -0.07 -3.18 -4.40
N VAL A 57 0.19 -4.43 -4.81
CA VAL A 57 1.29 -5.26 -4.31
C VAL A 57 2.06 -5.89 -5.46
N GLY A 58 3.38 -6.04 -5.28
CA GLY A 58 4.27 -6.82 -6.14
C GLY A 58 4.52 -6.28 -7.55
N LYS A 59 5.28 -7.08 -8.31
CA LYS A 59 5.62 -6.86 -9.73
C LYS A 59 5.59 -8.18 -10.51
N PRO A 60 4.71 -8.36 -11.51
CA PRO A 60 3.70 -7.42 -11.98
C PRO A 60 2.71 -7.05 -10.87
N SER A 61 2.20 -5.83 -10.94
CA SER A 61 1.38 -5.27 -9.87
C SER A 61 0.00 -5.93 -9.82
N LEU A 62 -0.41 -6.31 -8.62
CA LEU A 62 -1.72 -6.86 -8.30
C LEU A 62 -2.46 -5.87 -7.39
N VAL A 63 -3.69 -5.49 -7.76
CA VAL A 63 -4.56 -4.72 -6.87
C VAL A 63 -5.34 -5.69 -6.00
N VAL A 64 -5.22 -5.54 -4.69
CA VAL A 64 -5.86 -6.38 -3.69
C VAL A 64 -6.88 -5.55 -2.93
N ASN A 65 -8.12 -6.04 -2.86
CA ASN A 65 -9.18 -5.46 -2.06
C ASN A 65 -9.19 -6.12 -0.66
N LEU A 66 -9.04 -5.30 0.37
CA LEU A 66 -8.81 -5.71 1.76
C LEU A 66 -9.82 -5.08 2.70
N ALA A 67 -10.46 -5.86 3.56
CA ALA A 67 -11.29 -5.30 4.63
C ALA A 67 -10.39 -4.64 5.69
N VAL A 68 -10.78 -3.47 6.20
CA VAL A 68 -9.99 -2.69 7.15
C VAL A 68 -10.25 -3.20 8.56
N ASP A 69 -9.20 -3.70 9.22
CA ASP A 69 -9.27 -4.18 10.60
C ASP A 69 -8.34 -3.36 11.49
N VAL A 70 -8.92 -2.58 12.41
CA VAL A 70 -8.17 -1.73 13.34
C VAL A 70 -7.38 -2.53 14.38
N ARG A 71 -7.78 -3.77 14.65
CA ARG A 71 -7.10 -4.71 15.55
C ARG A 71 -6.23 -5.71 14.79
N GLY A 72 -6.45 -5.85 13.48
CA GLY A 72 -5.74 -6.79 12.63
C GLY A 72 -4.23 -6.65 12.72
N SER A 73 -3.53 -7.76 12.91
CA SER A 73 -2.09 -7.77 13.18
C SER A 73 -1.24 -7.62 11.92
N ALA A 74 -1.76 -7.91 10.73
CA ALA A 74 -0.98 -7.87 9.49
C ALA A 74 -1.82 -7.40 8.29
N LEU A 75 -1.14 -6.96 7.23
CA LEU A 75 -1.71 -6.92 5.89
C LEU A 75 -1.61 -8.32 5.31
N TRP A 76 -2.74 -8.97 5.04
CA TRP A 76 -2.77 -10.33 4.52
C TRP A 76 -3.86 -10.53 3.48
N PHE A 77 -3.63 -11.48 2.56
CA PHE A 77 -4.62 -11.88 1.56
C PHE A 77 -4.36 -13.29 1.04
N ARG A 78 -5.36 -13.84 0.34
CA ARG A 78 -5.26 -15.12 -0.36
C ARG A 78 -4.41 -15.01 -1.63
N CYS A 79 -3.12 -15.22 -1.48
CA CYS A 79 -2.15 -15.07 -2.57
C CYS A 79 -2.39 -16.07 -3.70
N ASP A 80 -2.74 -17.31 -3.37
CA ASP A 80 -3.07 -18.37 -4.33
C ASP A 80 -4.30 -18.02 -5.18
N LYS A 81 -5.38 -17.59 -4.52
CA LYS A 81 -6.68 -17.31 -5.15
C LYS A 81 -6.63 -16.10 -6.08
N LEU A 82 -5.83 -15.11 -5.71
CA LEU A 82 -5.64 -13.90 -6.50
C LEU A 82 -4.57 -14.03 -7.59
N GLY A 83 -3.91 -15.18 -7.70
CA GLY A 83 -2.84 -15.37 -8.69
C GLY A 83 -1.63 -14.47 -8.43
N TYR A 84 -1.32 -14.21 -7.15
CA TYR A 84 -0.17 -13.39 -6.76
C TYR A 84 1.13 -14.11 -7.12
N ASN A 85 1.76 -13.62 -8.19
CA ASN A 85 3.00 -14.15 -8.74
C ASN A 85 3.99 -13.01 -8.98
N SER A 86 4.40 -12.37 -7.89
CA SER A 86 5.38 -11.29 -7.95
C SER A 86 6.78 -11.85 -8.17
N THR A 87 7.58 -11.14 -8.95
CA THR A 87 9.03 -11.39 -9.12
C THR A 87 9.86 -10.68 -8.06
N THR A 88 9.26 -9.73 -7.34
CA THR A 88 9.93 -8.94 -6.31
C THR A 88 9.66 -9.41 -4.90
N TYR A 89 8.83 -10.43 -4.66
CA TYR A 89 8.62 -10.92 -3.30
C TYR A 89 9.88 -11.59 -2.75
N THR A 90 10.07 -11.49 -1.45
CA THR A 90 11.12 -12.19 -0.71
C THR A 90 10.52 -12.80 0.56
N PRO A 91 10.75 -14.10 0.86
CA PRO A 91 10.26 -14.69 2.11
C PRO A 91 10.92 -14.03 3.31
N ILE A 92 10.18 -13.86 4.40
CA ILE A 92 10.78 -13.51 5.69
C ILE A 92 11.27 -14.79 6.31
N LEU A 93 12.60 -14.96 6.39
CA LEU A 93 13.19 -16.21 6.86
C LEU A 93 13.11 -16.34 8.38
N CYS A 94 13.03 -17.59 8.85
CA CYS A 94 13.08 -17.94 10.25
C CYS A 94 14.45 -17.67 10.87
N GLY A 95 14.46 -17.28 12.15
CA GLY A 95 15.65 -16.79 12.84
C GLY A 95 16.17 -15.44 12.33
N SER A 96 15.46 -14.76 11.41
CA SER A 96 15.77 -13.38 11.05
C SER A 96 15.25 -12.39 12.10
N ASN A 97 15.80 -11.18 12.16
CA ASN A 97 15.34 -10.14 13.08
C ASN A 97 13.86 -9.73 12.88
N CYS A 98 13.26 -10.08 11.74
CA CYS A 98 11.86 -9.80 11.43
C CYS A 98 10.91 -10.96 11.78
N CYS A 99 11.43 -12.07 12.33
CA CYS A 99 10.69 -13.26 12.69
C CYS A 99 11.04 -13.71 14.10
N LYS A 100 10.03 -13.97 14.94
CA LYS A 100 10.26 -14.52 16.29
C LYS A 100 10.55 -16.02 16.29
N GLN A 101 10.06 -16.76 15.29
CA GLN A 101 10.30 -18.21 15.19
C GLN A 101 11.78 -18.50 14.95
N THR A 102 12.30 -19.46 15.69
CA THR A 102 13.65 -19.99 15.49
C THR A 102 13.66 -20.90 14.25
N LYS A 103 14.85 -21.23 13.74
CA LYS A 103 14.97 -22.02 12.50
C LYS A 103 14.38 -23.42 12.62
N ASP A 104 14.52 -24.03 13.80
CA ASP A 104 13.99 -25.35 14.16
C ASP A 104 12.46 -25.39 14.30
N GLN A 105 11.82 -24.23 14.51
CA GLN A 105 10.37 -24.11 14.61
C GLN A 105 9.68 -23.94 13.25
N CYS A 106 10.45 -23.84 12.16
CA CYS A 106 9.87 -23.50 10.87
C CYS A 106 9.46 -24.71 10.04
N LEU A 107 8.36 -24.48 9.33
CA LEU A 107 7.69 -25.52 8.57
C LEU A 107 8.39 -25.70 7.22
N THR A 108 8.47 -26.95 6.81
CA THR A 108 8.84 -27.31 5.44
C THR A 108 7.62 -27.17 4.54
N CYS A 109 7.80 -26.57 3.37
CA CYS A 109 6.75 -26.50 2.37
C CYS A 109 6.54 -27.87 1.74
N LEU A 110 5.33 -28.42 1.87
CA LEU A 110 4.92 -29.71 1.28
C LEU A 110 4.10 -29.55 -0.01
N GLY A 111 3.75 -28.31 -0.38
CA GLY A 111 2.94 -28.00 -1.56
C GLY A 111 3.76 -27.38 -2.69
N THR A 112 3.05 -26.78 -3.65
CA THR A 112 3.68 -26.01 -4.72
C THR A 112 4.43 -24.81 -4.15
N TYR A 113 5.72 -24.71 -4.48
CA TYR A 113 6.56 -23.61 -4.06
C TYR A 113 6.02 -22.27 -4.57
N GLY A 114 5.90 -21.30 -3.66
CA GLY A 114 5.41 -19.97 -3.98
C GLY A 114 5.33 -19.06 -2.75
N PRO A 115 4.70 -17.87 -2.86
CA PRO A 115 4.60 -16.92 -1.76
C PRO A 115 3.87 -17.46 -0.51
N SER A 116 2.90 -18.36 -0.69
CA SER A 116 2.19 -19.01 0.43
C SER A 116 2.90 -20.26 0.96
N CYS A 117 3.89 -20.82 0.26
CA CYS A 117 4.55 -22.08 0.65
C CYS A 117 6.01 -22.08 0.20
N ARG A 118 6.94 -21.88 1.15
CA ARG A 118 8.38 -21.90 0.91
C ARG A 118 9.09 -22.36 2.18
N ASN A 119 10.14 -23.16 2.04
CA ASN A 119 10.93 -23.63 3.19
C ASN A 119 11.52 -22.45 3.97
N ASP A 120 11.73 -22.68 5.27
CA ASP A 120 12.36 -21.75 6.21
C ASP A 120 11.69 -20.37 6.26
N THR A 121 10.43 -20.28 5.83
CA THR A 121 9.65 -19.04 5.84
C THR A 121 8.92 -18.91 7.16
N CYS A 122 8.97 -17.71 7.73
CA CYS A 122 8.29 -17.37 8.96
C CYS A 122 6.79 -17.40 8.75
N HIS A 123 6.05 -18.04 9.65
CA HIS A 123 4.60 -18.05 9.60
C HIS A 123 3.97 -17.17 10.69
N ALA A 124 2.70 -16.81 10.55
CA ALA A 124 1.94 -16.19 11.62
C ALA A 124 0.53 -16.76 11.65
N TYR A 125 0.04 -17.06 12.85
CA TYR A 125 -1.39 -17.25 13.07
C TYR A 125 -2.04 -15.88 13.06
N LEU A 126 -2.92 -15.66 12.08
CA LEU A 126 -3.63 -14.42 11.88
C LEU A 126 -5.11 -14.67 12.15
N GLN A 127 -5.64 -13.96 13.12
CA GLN A 127 -7.05 -13.98 13.48
C GLN A 127 -7.70 -12.67 13.07
N THR A 128 -8.94 -12.73 12.58
CA THR A 128 -9.79 -11.55 12.45
C THR A 128 -11.11 -11.80 13.17
N GLN A 129 -11.57 -10.77 13.88
CA GLN A 129 -12.87 -10.82 14.58
C GLN A 129 -14.06 -10.74 13.61
N MET A 130 -13.81 -10.45 12.32
CA MET A 130 -14.86 -10.42 11.30
C MET A 130 -15.38 -11.83 10.96
N THR A 131 -14.50 -12.83 11.00
CA THR A 131 -14.84 -14.21 10.63
C THR A 131 -14.62 -15.21 11.76
N TYR A 132 -14.06 -14.78 12.90
CA TYR A 132 -13.70 -15.62 14.06
C TYR A 132 -12.79 -16.80 13.74
N ASN A 133 -12.16 -16.77 12.55
CA ASN A 133 -11.26 -17.79 12.08
C ASN A 133 -9.81 -17.34 12.29
N THR A 134 -8.99 -18.30 12.68
CA THR A 134 -7.54 -18.16 12.71
C THR A 134 -6.97 -18.98 11.55
N ALA A 135 -6.06 -18.40 10.78
CA ALA A 135 -5.28 -19.19 9.82
C ALA A 135 -3.80 -18.88 9.89
N LEU A 136 -3.03 -19.90 9.53
CA LEU A 136 -1.61 -19.80 9.32
C LEU A 136 -1.33 -19.11 7.98
N ALA A 137 -0.46 -18.10 8.00
CA ALA A 137 -0.03 -17.37 6.82
C ALA A 137 1.49 -17.32 6.73
N SER A 138 2.04 -17.40 5.52
CA SER A 138 3.47 -17.25 5.25
C SER A 138 3.83 -15.77 5.15
N LEU A 139 4.83 -15.33 5.91
CA LEU A 139 5.26 -13.94 5.93
C LEU A 139 6.27 -13.68 4.82
N VAL A 140 6.00 -12.65 4.01
CA VAL A 140 6.87 -12.21 2.92
C VAL A 140 7.04 -10.70 2.97
N LYS A 141 8.03 -10.18 2.26
CA LYS A 141 8.16 -8.76 1.94
C LYS A 141 8.01 -8.55 0.46
N ASP A 142 7.29 -7.52 0.08
CA ASP A 142 7.23 -7.07 -1.31
C ASP A 142 6.97 -5.57 -1.40
N ASP A 143 7.02 -5.06 -2.62
CA ASP A 143 6.68 -3.70 -3.00
C ASP A 143 5.16 -3.48 -2.82
N VAL A 144 4.80 -2.51 -2.00
CA VAL A 144 3.41 -2.15 -1.69
C VAL A 144 3.20 -0.67 -1.96
N VAL A 145 2.09 -0.33 -2.62
CA VAL A 145 1.63 1.03 -2.89
C VAL A 145 0.24 1.19 -2.29
N LEU A 146 0.13 2.02 -1.25
CA LEU A 146 -1.13 2.27 -0.54
C LEU A 146 -2.09 3.17 -1.34
N SER A 147 -1.58 4.09 -2.15
CA SER A 147 -2.38 5.01 -2.95
C SER A 147 -1.58 5.48 -4.14
N TYR A 148 -2.23 5.99 -5.18
CA TYR A 148 -1.59 6.50 -6.39
C TYR A 148 -0.56 7.61 -6.13
N THR A 149 -0.68 8.33 -5.01
CA THR A 149 0.29 9.35 -4.58
C THR A 149 1.39 8.82 -3.66
N SER A 150 1.27 7.57 -3.19
CA SER A 150 2.23 6.98 -2.25
C SER A 150 3.42 6.38 -2.99
N PRO A 151 4.64 6.51 -2.46
CA PRO A 151 5.77 5.77 -2.98
C PRO A 151 5.57 4.27 -2.78
N SER A 152 6.09 3.48 -3.72
CA SER A 152 6.25 2.04 -3.53
C SER A 152 7.22 1.77 -2.39
N THR A 153 6.77 0.98 -1.42
CA THR A 153 7.51 0.68 -0.19
C THR A 153 7.61 -0.83 -0.02
N ARG A 154 8.81 -1.31 0.32
CA ARG A 154 9.02 -2.72 0.66
C ARG A 154 8.47 -3.03 2.05
N LEU A 155 7.30 -3.66 2.12
CA LEU A 155 6.56 -3.88 3.36
C LEU A 155 6.33 -5.38 3.63
N PRO A 156 6.24 -5.78 4.91
CA PRO A 156 5.81 -7.12 5.26
C PRO A 156 4.33 -7.29 4.92
N LEU A 157 4.00 -8.45 4.37
CA LEU A 157 2.66 -8.92 4.10
C LEU A 157 2.59 -10.42 4.40
N ALA A 158 1.39 -10.95 4.61
CA ALA A 158 1.19 -12.36 4.84
C ALA A 158 0.35 -13.00 3.72
N CYS A 159 0.90 -14.08 3.16
CA CYS A 159 0.26 -14.86 2.12
C CYS A 159 -0.46 -16.05 2.73
N MET A 160 -1.77 -16.12 2.50
CA MET A 160 -2.61 -17.25 2.88
C MET A 160 -2.93 -18.14 1.67
N SER A 161 -3.23 -19.41 1.96
CA SER A 161 -3.88 -20.37 1.04
C SER A 161 -5.25 -20.86 1.56
N ALA A 162 -5.52 -20.71 2.85
CA ALA A 162 -6.77 -21.13 3.47
C ALA A 162 -7.97 -20.30 3.00
N SER A 163 -9.13 -20.94 2.85
CA SER A 163 -10.33 -20.33 2.26
C SER A 163 -11.37 -19.90 3.30
N GLU A 164 -11.31 -20.48 4.50
CA GLU A 164 -12.26 -20.33 5.60
C GLU A 164 -12.26 -18.91 6.16
N VAL A 165 -11.12 -18.20 6.11
CA VAL A 165 -10.97 -16.88 6.74
C VAL A 165 -11.63 -15.75 5.96
N VAL A 166 -12.00 -15.98 4.68
CA VAL A 166 -12.60 -14.92 3.84
C VAL A 166 -14.12 -15.02 3.69
N ALA A 167 -14.75 -16.09 4.18
CA ALA A 167 -16.18 -16.37 3.94
C ALA A 167 -17.14 -15.33 4.55
N GLY A 168 -16.71 -14.55 5.53
CA GLY A 168 -17.50 -13.48 6.16
C GLY A 168 -17.04 -12.06 5.83
N LEU A 169 -16.07 -11.89 4.93
CA LEU A 169 -15.59 -10.56 4.53
C LEU A 169 -16.50 -9.93 3.47
N PRO A 170 -16.46 -8.59 3.29
CA PRO A 170 -17.22 -7.92 2.24
C PRO A 170 -16.98 -8.53 0.86
N TYR A 171 -18.02 -8.54 0.03
CA TYR A 171 -17.92 -9.15 -1.29
C TYR A 171 -16.76 -8.55 -2.10
N GLY A 172 -15.94 -9.41 -2.70
CA GLY A 172 -14.78 -9.01 -3.49
C GLY A 172 -13.51 -8.73 -2.68
N THR A 173 -13.60 -8.58 -1.35
CA THR A 173 -12.39 -8.59 -0.50
C THR A 173 -11.80 -10.00 -0.44
N GLN A 174 -10.48 -10.09 -0.39
CA GLN A 174 -9.74 -11.37 -0.35
C GLN A 174 -8.72 -11.41 0.79
N GLY A 175 -8.89 -10.53 1.77
CA GLY A 175 -7.95 -10.36 2.86
C GLY A 175 -8.28 -9.19 3.77
N ILE A 176 -7.34 -8.91 4.67
CA ILE A 176 -7.44 -7.87 5.69
C ILE A 176 -6.28 -6.89 5.58
N LEU A 177 -6.60 -5.61 5.75
CA LEU A 177 -5.66 -4.55 6.02
C LEU A 177 -5.61 -4.32 7.53
N GLY A 178 -4.70 -5.02 8.22
CA GLY A 178 -4.52 -4.90 9.66
C GLY A 178 -3.74 -3.66 10.06
N LEU A 179 -4.36 -2.77 10.84
CA LEU A 179 -3.77 -1.50 11.29
C LEU A 179 -3.21 -1.57 12.73
N GLY A 180 -3.27 -2.75 13.36
CA GLY A 180 -2.85 -2.98 14.73
C GLY A 180 -1.33 -2.89 14.95
N ASN A 181 -0.94 -2.66 16.21
CA ASN A 181 0.45 -2.67 16.64
C ASN A 181 0.89 -4.08 17.06
N SER A 182 1.35 -4.88 16.10
CA SER A 182 1.83 -6.25 16.29
C SER A 182 3.27 -6.41 15.79
N SER A 183 3.92 -7.57 15.96
CA SER A 183 5.22 -7.84 15.31
C SER A 183 5.14 -7.97 13.78
N THR A 184 3.98 -8.30 13.22
CA THR A 184 3.75 -8.50 11.77
C THR A 184 3.16 -7.27 11.07
N SER A 185 2.99 -6.18 11.81
CA SER A 185 2.34 -4.95 11.33
C SER A 185 3.13 -4.25 10.24
N PHE A 186 2.51 -4.08 9.06
CA PHE A 186 3.06 -3.26 7.98
C PHE A 186 3.17 -1.78 8.40
N VAL A 187 2.28 -1.31 9.27
CA VAL A 187 2.31 0.05 9.82
C VAL A 187 3.60 0.28 10.61
N LYS A 188 4.04 -0.69 11.44
CA LYS A 188 5.34 -0.59 12.13
C LYS A 188 6.52 -0.58 11.17
N ALA A 189 6.45 -1.37 10.09
CA ALA A 189 7.49 -1.36 9.08
C ALA A 189 7.59 0.00 8.38
N MET A 190 6.46 0.65 8.10
CA MET A 190 6.44 2.02 7.57
C MET A 190 7.00 3.04 8.57
N VAL A 191 6.58 2.96 9.84
CA VAL A 191 7.11 3.77 10.95
C VAL A 191 8.63 3.71 11.01
N SER A 192 9.20 2.51 10.94
CA SER A 192 10.64 2.31 10.95
C SER A 192 11.33 2.82 9.68
N SER A 193 10.73 2.58 8.51
CA SER A 193 11.32 2.93 7.20
C SER A 193 11.32 4.43 6.94
N TYR A 194 10.23 5.12 7.29
CA TYR A 194 10.02 6.54 7.02
C TYR A 194 10.29 7.45 8.23
N LYS A 195 10.62 6.87 9.40
CA LYS A 195 10.85 7.61 10.65
C LYS A 195 9.65 8.49 11.03
N ILE A 196 8.44 7.94 10.88
CA ILE A 196 7.16 8.56 11.21
C ILE A 196 6.61 7.94 12.51
N PRO A 197 5.81 8.64 13.33
CA PRO A 197 5.22 8.05 14.54
C PRO A 197 4.21 6.95 14.21
N PHE A 198 4.07 5.95 15.07
CA PHE A 198 2.98 4.97 14.98
C PHE A 198 1.66 5.65 15.36
N LYS A 199 1.01 6.25 14.36
CA LYS A 199 -0.28 6.91 14.47
C LYS A 199 -1.12 6.54 13.26
N VAL A 200 -2.33 6.07 13.54
CA VAL A 200 -3.34 5.76 12.54
C VAL A 200 -4.55 6.63 12.83
N ALA A 201 -5.01 7.40 11.84
CA ALA A 201 -6.25 8.17 11.94
C ALA A 201 -7.25 7.71 10.88
N LEU A 202 -8.52 7.65 11.26
CA LEU A 202 -9.61 7.20 10.40
C LEU A 202 -10.59 8.35 10.18
N CYS A 203 -10.89 8.64 8.92
CA CYS A 203 -11.99 9.50 8.51
C CYS A 203 -12.90 8.66 7.63
N LEU A 204 -13.82 7.93 8.25
CA LEU A 204 -14.63 6.91 7.57
C LEU A 204 -15.87 7.55 6.92
N PRO A 205 -16.26 7.12 5.69
CA PRO A 205 -17.47 7.63 5.06
C PRO A 205 -18.71 7.10 5.80
N SER A 206 -19.68 7.98 6.07
CA SER A 206 -20.91 7.57 6.78
C SER A 206 -21.83 6.72 5.91
N LYS A 207 -21.94 7.08 4.62
CA LYS A 207 -22.80 6.41 3.64
C LYS A 207 -21.98 5.41 2.82
N PRO A 208 -22.55 4.23 2.50
CA PRO A 208 -21.94 3.33 1.54
C PRO A 208 -22.12 3.85 0.10
N GLY A 209 -21.33 3.33 -0.84
CA GLY A 209 -21.37 3.72 -2.25
C GLY A 209 -20.06 4.36 -2.73
N ASN A 210 -20.17 5.41 -3.55
CA ASN A 210 -19.01 6.05 -4.20
C ASN A 210 -18.28 7.06 -3.29
N ASP A 211 -18.86 7.42 -2.15
CA ASP A 211 -18.20 8.26 -1.16
C ASP A 211 -17.03 7.50 -0.52
N PHE A 212 -15.86 8.14 -0.51
CA PHE A 212 -14.68 7.58 0.13
C PHE A 212 -14.23 8.44 1.31
N GLY A 213 -13.75 7.76 2.33
CA GLY A 213 -12.99 8.34 3.42
C GLY A 213 -11.50 8.10 3.25
N ALA A 214 -10.75 8.20 4.34
CA ALA A 214 -9.32 7.89 4.33
C ALA A 214 -8.79 7.32 5.65
N VAL A 215 -7.81 6.43 5.52
CA VAL A 215 -6.87 6.02 6.58
C VAL A 215 -5.59 6.84 6.41
N TYR A 216 -5.12 7.42 7.51
CA TYR A 216 -3.86 8.17 7.57
C TYR A 216 -2.86 7.42 8.44
N ILE A 217 -1.65 7.18 7.93
CA ILE A 217 -0.55 6.51 8.65
C ILE A 217 0.62 7.49 8.81
N GLY A 218 1.18 7.58 10.02
CA GLY A 218 2.39 8.37 10.30
C GLY A 218 2.15 9.83 10.65
N GLY A 219 1.07 10.43 10.17
CA GLY A 219 0.68 11.80 10.52
C GLY A 219 -0.83 11.91 10.64
N GLY A 220 -1.30 12.80 11.53
CA GLY A 220 -2.73 13.00 11.79
C GLY A 220 -3.52 13.51 10.58
N LEU A 221 -4.82 13.76 10.80
CA LEU A 221 -5.80 14.23 9.79
C LEU A 221 -5.25 15.35 8.87
N PRO A 222 -5.75 15.49 7.62
CA PRO A 222 -5.21 16.39 6.60
C PRO A 222 -4.88 17.79 7.11
N GLN A 223 -3.82 18.41 6.57
CA GLN A 223 -3.46 19.80 6.87
C GLN A 223 -4.59 20.80 6.59
N ASN A 224 -5.49 20.51 5.63
CA ASN A 224 -6.65 21.35 5.31
C ASN A 224 -7.77 21.32 6.36
N ARG A 225 -7.59 20.59 7.47
CA ARG A 225 -8.55 20.51 8.58
C ARG A 225 -7.88 20.94 9.90
N LYS A 226 -7.18 22.09 9.88
CA LYS A 226 -6.52 22.66 11.07
C LYS A 226 -7.49 22.80 12.25
N ASP A 227 -8.76 23.12 11.95
CA ASP A 227 -9.81 23.27 12.96
C ASP A 227 -10.10 21.95 13.67
N VAL A 228 -10.16 20.83 12.93
CA VAL A 228 -10.39 19.50 13.50
C VAL A 228 -9.26 19.07 14.43
N ARG A 229 -8.01 19.39 14.09
CA ARG A 229 -6.86 19.05 14.96
C ARG A 229 -6.92 19.76 16.32
N ARG A 230 -7.48 20.98 16.37
CA ARG A 230 -7.62 21.75 17.62
C ARG A 230 -8.75 21.24 18.52
N SER A 231 -9.72 20.53 17.95
CA SER A 231 -10.88 19.98 18.67
C SER A 231 -10.72 18.50 19.04
N LEU A 232 -9.52 17.91 18.88
CA LEU A 232 -9.30 16.53 19.26
C LEU A 232 -9.31 16.39 20.79
N VAL A 233 -10.20 15.53 21.28
CA VAL A 233 -10.21 15.07 22.66
C VAL A 233 -9.48 13.73 22.73
N SER A 234 -8.61 13.55 23.72
CA SER A 234 -7.79 12.35 23.88
C SER A 234 -8.11 11.61 25.16
N THR A 235 -8.01 10.29 25.10
CA THR A 235 -8.00 9.41 26.27
C THR A 235 -6.85 8.41 26.12
N SER A 236 -6.41 7.82 27.23
CA SER A 236 -5.35 6.81 27.24
C SER A 236 -5.79 5.57 26.48
N LEU A 237 -4.97 5.10 25.54
CA LEU A 237 -5.17 3.82 24.87
C LEU A 237 -4.66 2.70 25.79
N VAL A 238 -5.56 1.82 26.22
CA VAL A 238 -5.21 0.66 27.04
C VAL A 238 -4.91 -0.52 26.13
N SER A 239 -3.71 -1.10 26.27
CA SER A 239 -3.37 -2.37 25.63
C SER A 239 -3.90 -3.52 26.47
N ILE A 240 -4.76 -4.35 25.88
CA ILE A 240 -5.02 -5.67 26.43
C ILE A 240 -3.79 -6.53 26.07
N PRO A 241 -3.12 -7.16 27.05
CA PRO A 241 -2.03 -8.07 26.74
C PRO A 241 -2.53 -9.12 25.74
N GLU A 242 -1.87 -9.26 24.60
CA GLU A 242 -2.04 -10.45 23.77
C GLU A 242 -1.65 -11.63 24.68
N THR A 243 -2.58 -12.56 24.91
CA THR A 243 -2.23 -13.88 25.45
C THR A 243 -1.11 -14.40 24.57
N ARG A 244 0.09 -14.57 25.15
CA ARG A 244 1.21 -15.20 24.47
C ARG A 244 0.73 -16.60 24.05
N GLU A 245 0.49 -16.78 22.77
CA GLU A 245 0.58 -18.11 22.15
C GLU A 245 2.04 -18.56 22.14
#